data_AF-A0A1C0ZWG7-F1
#
_entry.id   AF-A0A1C0ZWG7-F1
#
_cell.length_a   1.000
_cell.length_b   1.000
_cell.length_c   1.000
_cell.angle_alpha   90.00
_cell.angle_beta   90.00
_cell.angle_gamma   90.00
#
_symmetry.space_group_name_H-M   'P 1'
#
loop_
_entity.id
_entity.type
_entity.pdbx_description
1 polymer ?
#
loop_
_entity_poly.entity_id
_entity_poly.type
_entity_poly.pdbx_seq_one_letter_code
_entity_poly.pdbx_strand_id
1 'polypeptide(L)' 'MGDLPKFANISEEATAFLRNQTGSTQLECYTYIDPEQTEASFFIVRTSNKVIHVSFAEITYDPKNYQSLLQGLYRAIYE' A
#
# COMPACT_ATOMS: atom_id res chain seq x y z
N MET A 1 20.48 13.95 -13.18
CA MET A 1 19.68 14.38 -12.01
C MET A 1 19.50 13.14 -11.16
N GLY A 2 20.01 13.12 -9.93
CA GLY A 2 19.81 11.98 -9.04
C GLY A 2 18.35 11.95 -8.59
N ASP A 3 17.71 10.79 -8.70
CA ASP A 3 16.38 10.56 -8.12
C ASP A 3 16.43 10.93 -6.63
N LEU A 4 15.60 11.90 -6.23
CA LEU A 4 15.41 12.20 -4.81
C LEU A 4 14.77 10.96 -4.14
N PRO A 5 15.22 10.57 -2.95
CA PRO A 5 14.64 9.43 -2.25
C PRO A 5 13.13 9.62 -2.07
N LYS A 6 12.35 8.67 -2.57
CA LYS A 6 10.89 8.63 -2.41
C LYS A 6 10.58 8.07 -1.02
N PHE A 7 9.95 8.88 -0.17
CA PHE A 7 9.61 8.49 1.20
C PHE A 7 8.14 8.12 1.28
N ALA A 8 7.86 6.86 1.64
CA ALA A 8 6.52 6.42 1.98
C ALA A 8 6.15 6.86 3.40
N ASN A 9 4.92 7.33 3.57
CA ASN A 9 4.39 7.74 4.87
C ASN A 9 3.44 6.68 5.41
N ILE A 10 3.34 6.57 6.74
CA ILE A 10 2.38 5.63 7.34
C ILE A 10 0.96 6.03 6.93
N SER A 11 0.21 5.07 6.41
CA SER A 11 -1.20 5.22 6.06
C SER A 11 -2.04 4.57 7.15
N GLU A 12 -2.58 5.39 8.05
CA GLU A 12 -3.40 4.91 9.16
C GLU A 12 -4.63 4.16 8.66
N GLU A 13 -5.26 4.63 7.58
CA GLU A 13 -6.43 4.00 7.00
C GLU A 13 -6.11 2.64 6.37
N ALA A 14 -5.06 2.55 5.56
CA ALA A 14 -4.64 1.29 4.95
C ALA A 14 -4.17 0.30 6.02
N THR A 15 -3.50 0.79 7.06
CA THR A 15 -3.09 -0.01 8.21
C THR A 15 -4.33 -0.58 8.91
N ALA A 16 -5.27 0.26 9.31
CA ALA A 16 -6.49 -0.17 10.00
C ALA A 16 -7.29 -1.19 9.17
N PHE A 17 -7.41 -0.95 7.86
CA PHE A 17 -8.08 -1.87 6.94
C PHE A 17 -7.42 -3.25 6.92
N LEU A 18 -6.10 -3.31 6.68
CA LEU A 18 -5.37 -4.58 6.63
C LEU A 18 -5.35 -5.31 7.97
N ARG A 19 -5.25 -4.58 9.08
CA ARG A 19 -5.37 -5.16 10.44
C ARG A 19 -6.75 -5.76 10.66
N ASN A 20 -7.81 -5.10 10.20
CA ASN A 20 -9.18 -5.61 10.31
C ASN A 20 -9.40 -6.88 9.47
N GLN A 21 -8.79 -6.97 8.28
CA GLN A 21 -8.88 -8.17 7.43
C GLN A 21 -8.07 -9.36 7.98
N THR A 22 -6.88 -9.09 8.53
CA THR A 22 -5.93 -10.15 8.93
C THR A 22 -5.95 -10.49 10.42
N GLY A 23 -6.54 -9.64 11.25
CA GLY A 23 -6.45 -9.71 12.71
C GLY A 23 -5.08 -9.36 13.30
N SER A 24 -4.11 -8.97 12.48
CA SER A 24 -2.74 -8.67 12.93
C SER A 24 -2.64 -7.28 13.55
N THR A 25 -2.13 -7.16 14.78
CA THR A 25 -1.90 -5.86 15.44
C THR A 25 -0.53 -5.25 15.13
N GLN A 26 0.38 -6.04 14.57
CA GLN A 26 1.76 -5.65 14.27
C GLN A 26 1.97 -5.26 12.80
N LEU A 27 0.92 -5.28 11.99
CA LEU A 27 0.97 -4.86 10.60
C LEU A 27 0.97 -3.33 10.51
N GLU A 28 1.85 -2.76 9.72
CA GLU A 28 1.88 -1.33 9.37
C GLU A 28 1.89 -1.20 7.86
N CYS A 29 1.08 -0.29 7.32
CA CYS A 29 1.02 0.01 5.91
C CYS A 29 1.51 1.43 5.67
N TYR A 30 2.48 1.57 4.78
CA TYR A 30 2.99 2.85 4.31
C TYR A 30 2.58 3.04 2.86
N THR A 31 2.37 4.27 2.46
CA THR A 31 1.98 4.63 1.10
C THR A 31 2.86 5.76 0.62
N TYR A 32 3.29 5.65 -0.62
CA TYR A 32 3.82 6.76 -1.40
C TYR A 32 2.90 6.97 -2.59
N ILE A 33 2.41 8.20 -2.75
CA ILE A 33 1.60 8.60 -3.90
C ILE A 33 2.37 9.66 -4.67
N ASP A 34 2.68 9.35 -5.91
CA ASP A 34 3.27 10.28 -6.86
C ASP A 34 2.12 11.00 -7.60
N PRO A 35 1.96 12.32 -7.42
CA PRO A 35 0.84 13.07 -8.00
C PRO A 35 0.95 13.22 -9.52
N GLU A 36 2.14 13.02 -10.09
CA GLU A 36 2.39 13.16 -11.52
C GLU A 36 2.37 11.80 -12.23
N GLN A 37 2.82 10.74 -11.55
CA GLN A 37 2.91 9.39 -12.10
C GLN A 37 2.31 8.36 -11.14
N THR A 38 1.00 8.14 -11.20
CA THR A 38 0.31 7.18 -10.32
C THR A 38 0.90 5.77 -10.38
N GLU A 39 1.45 5.34 -11.51
CA GLU A 39 2.14 4.05 -11.66
C GLU A 39 3.41 3.93 -10.82
N ALA A 40 4.04 5.05 -10.48
CA ALA A 40 5.18 5.12 -9.56
C ALA A 40 4.75 5.16 -8.07
N SER A 41 3.43 5.12 -7.80
CA SER A 41 2.88 5.03 -6.46
C SER A 41 2.92 3.57 -5.97
N PHE A 42 3.12 3.39 -4.68
CA PHE A 42 3.26 2.06 -4.09
C PHE A 42 2.83 2.03 -2.63
N PHE A 43 2.55 0.82 -2.15
CA PHE A 43 2.40 0.49 -0.75
C PHE A 43 3.61 -0.30 -0.25
N ILE A 44 3.96 -0.07 1.01
CA ILE A 44 4.86 -0.94 1.77
C ILE A 44 4.08 -1.48 2.95
N VAL A 45 3.87 -2.79 2.97
CA VAL A 45 3.26 -3.49 4.10
C VAL A 45 4.34 -4.15 4.92
N ARG A 46 4.53 -3.67 6.15
CA ARG A 46 5.43 -4.24 7.13
C ARG A 46 4.65 -5.10 8.11
N THR A 47 5.12 -6.31 8.30
CA THR A 47 4.68 -7.23 9.36
C THR A 47 5.86 -7.56 10.26
N SER A 48 5.64 -8.34 11.32
CA SER A 48 6.68 -8.74 12.28
C SER A 48 7.90 -9.39 11.62
N ASN A 49 7.69 -10.13 10.52
CA ASN A 49 8.71 -10.99 9.92
C ASN A 49 9.00 -10.66 8.44
N LYS A 50 8.21 -9.80 7.81
CA LYS A 50 8.30 -9.52 6.36
C LYS A 50 7.96 -8.07 6.05
N VAL A 51 8.61 -7.55 5.01
CA VAL A 51 8.25 -6.29 4.35
C VAL A 51 7.86 -6.63 2.93
N ILE A 52 6.70 -6.15 2.50
CA ILE A 52 6.11 -6.44 1.20
C ILE A 52 5.93 -5.10 0.50
N HIS A 53 6.45 -4.99 -0.72
CA HIS A 53 6.31 -3.81 -1.55
C HIS A 53 5.32 -4.13 -2.67
N VAL A 54 4.31 -3.29 -2.87
CA VAL A 54 3.26 -3.50 -3.88
C VAL A 54 3.09 -2.22 -4.67
N SER A 55 3.37 -2.26 -5.98
CA SER A 55 3.12 -1.12 -6.85
C SER A 55 1.62 -0.98 -7.13
N PHE A 56 1.14 0.25 -7.30
CA PHE A 56 -0.24 0.48 -7.75
C PHE A 56 -0.50 -0.13 -9.13
N ALA A 57 0.54 -0.25 -9.98
CA ALA A 57 0.45 -0.89 -11.29
C ALA A 57 0.13 -2.40 -11.19
N GLU A 58 0.45 -3.04 -10.06
CA GLU A 58 0.14 -4.45 -9.80
C GLU A 58 -1.26 -4.65 -9.21
N ILE A 59 -1.91 -3.56 -8.80
CA ILE A 59 -3.22 -3.58 -8.17
C ILE A 59 -4.28 -3.25 -9.23
N THR A 60 -5.28 -4.12 -9.35
CA THR A 60 -6.49 -3.77 -10.10
C THR A 60 -7.48 -3.05 -9.17
N TYR A 61 -7.77 -1.78 -9.43
CA TYR A 61 -8.68 -0.97 -8.61
C TYR A 61 -9.42 0.12 -9.42
N ASP A 62 -10.51 0.64 -8.86
CA ASP A 62 -11.18 1.83 -9.38
C ASP A 62 -10.50 3.12 -8.86
N PRO A 63 -9.93 3.99 -9.73
CA PRO A 63 -9.20 5.17 -9.30
C PRO A 63 -10.07 6.24 -8.61
N LYS A 64 -11.39 6.16 -8.73
CA LYS A 64 -12.33 7.05 -8.02
C LYS A 64 -12.72 6.50 -6.64
N ASN A 65 -12.28 5.30 -6.30
CA ASN A 65 -12.64 4.63 -5.05
C ASN A 65 -11.40 4.08 -4.34
N TYR A 66 -10.94 4.83 -3.34
CA TYR A 66 -9.80 4.42 -2.53
C TYR A 66 -10.00 3.07 -1.80
N GLN A 67 -11.24 2.74 -1.44
CA GLN A 67 -11.51 1.45 -0.81
C GLN A 67 -11.28 0.27 -1.78
N SER A 68 -11.54 0.47 -3.08
CA SER A 68 -11.21 -0.52 -4.11
C SER A 68 -9.71 -0.76 -4.20
N LEU A 69 -8.89 0.28 -3.99
CA LEU A 69 -7.43 0.17 -3.96
C LEU A 69 -6.96 -0.64 -2.77
N LEU A 70 -7.50 -0.40 -1.57
CA LEU A 70 -7.17 -1.18 -0.38
C LEU A 70 -7.58 -2.65 -0.50
N GLN A 71 -8.74 -2.91 -1.09
CA GLN A 71 -9.17 -4.28 -1.41
C GLN A 71 -8.18 -4.95 -2.35
N GLY A 72 -7.82 -4.28 -3.45
CA GLY A 72 -6.83 -4.80 -4.40
C GLY A 72 -5.45 -5.04 -3.78
N LEU A 73 -5.00 -4.16 -2.88
CA LEU A 73 -3.77 -4.34 -2.10
C LEU A 73 -3.84 -5.61 -1.25
N TYR A 74 -4.95 -5.84 -0.55
CA TYR A 74 -5.13 -7.06 0.25
C TYR A 74 -5.05 -8.31 -0.64
N ARG A 75 -5.73 -8.31 -1.79
CA ARG A 75 -5.65 -9.43 -2.74
C ARG A 75 -4.23 -9.68 -3.22
N ALA A 76 -3.52 -8.64 -3.64
CA ALA A 76 -2.14 -8.74 -4.14
C ALA A 76 -1.15 -9.34 -3.12
N ILE A 77 -1.45 -9.25 -1.82
CA ILE A 77 -0.59 -9.76 -0.75
C ILE A 77 -0.97 -11.18 -0.32
N TYR A 78 -2.27 -11.50 -0.34
CA TYR A 78 -2.81 -12.68 0.34
C TYR A 78 -3.56 -13.68 -0.57
N GLU A 79 -3.88 -13.32 -1.81
CA GLU A 79 -4.49 -14.21 -2.82
C GLU A 79 -3.49 -14.52 -3.96
#